data_AF-A0A4R8FZM2-F1
#
_entry.id   AF-A0A4R8FZM2-F1
#
_cell.length_a   1.000
_cell.length_b   1.000
_cell.length_c   1.000
_cell.angle_alpha   90.00
_cell.angle_beta   90.00
_cell.angle_gamma   90.00
#
_symmetry.space_group_name_H-M   'P 1'
#
loop_
_entity.id
_entity.type
_entity.pdbx_description
1 polymer ?
#
loop_
_entity_poly.entity_id
_entity_poly.type
_entity_poly.pdbx_seq_one_letter_code
_entity_poly.pdbx_strand_id
1 'polypeptide(L)' 'MKRSKFTEEQIIAILREQEAGAKTAEVCRRHGISGATFYAREAKFGGMKPSGAKRLKALEDENAKLERLLAEACSTTRR' A
#
# COMPACT_ATOMS: atom_id res chain seq x y z
N MET A 1 3.02 15.73 6.66
CA MET A 1 2.44 14.56 7.34
C MET A 1 3.47 14.01 8.33
N LYS A 2 3.09 13.71 9.58
CA LYS A 2 4.00 13.03 10.53
C LYS A 2 4.45 11.71 9.90
N ARG A 3 5.76 11.43 9.86
CA ARG A 3 6.27 10.15 9.36
C ARG A 3 5.65 9.04 10.19
N SER A 4 4.90 8.16 9.52
CA SER A 4 4.34 6.98 10.17
C SER A 4 5.50 6.13 10.70
N LYS A 5 5.37 5.62 11.93
CA LYS A 5 6.39 4.76 12.58
C LYS A 5 6.59 3.42 11.85
N PHE A 6 5.66 3.06 10.97
CA PHE A 6 5.65 1.84 10.18
C PHE A 6 5.51 2.21 8.71
N THR A 7 6.32 1.55 7.87
CA THR A 7 6.18 1.54 6.41
C THR A 7 4.91 0.78 6.00
N GLU A 8 4.43 1.03 4.78
CA GLU A 8 3.27 0.30 4.24
C GLU A 8 3.55 -1.20 4.14
N GLU A 9 4.78 -1.60 3.79
CA GLU A 9 5.17 -3.01 3.75
C GLU A 9 5.11 -3.66 5.15
N GLN A 10 5.56 -2.95 6.19
CA GLN A 10 5.44 -3.42 7.57
C GLN A 10 3.98 -3.55 8.01
N ILE A 11 3.11 -2.61 7.62
CA ILE A 11 1.68 -2.68 7.92
C ILE A 11 1.05 -3.91 7.27
N ILE A 12 1.35 -4.16 6.00
CA ILE A 12 0.83 -5.33 5.27
C ILE A 12 1.34 -6.64 5.88
N ALA A 13 2.61 -6.70 6.29
CA ALA A 13 3.17 -7.87 6.97
C ALA A 13 2.45 -8.18 8.30
N ILE A 14 2.15 -7.15 9.09
CA ILE A 14 1.41 -7.28 10.35
C ILE A 14 -0.01 -7.82 10.13
N LEU A 15 -0.73 -7.32 9.11
CA LEU A 15 -2.07 -7.82 8.77
C LEU A 15 -2.03 -9.29 8.33
N ARG A 16 -0.97 -9.71 7.62
CA ARG A 16 -0.78 -11.10 7.19
C ARG A 16 -0.54 -12.08 8.33
N GLU A 17 0.10 -11.65 9.42
CA GLU A 17 0.24 -12.50 10.61
C GLU A 17 -1.13 -12.90 11.16
N GLN A 18 -2.10 -11.98 11.13
CA GLN A 18 -3.48 -12.26 11.54
C GLN A 18 -4.21 -13.15 10.51
N GLU A 19 -4.05 -12.89 9.21
CA GLU A 19 -4.60 -13.78 8.16
C GLU A 19 -4.03 -15.21 8.21
N ALA A 20 -2.79 -15.37 8.68
CA ALA A 20 -2.14 -16.68 8.88
C ALA A 20 -2.62 -17.42 10.15
N GLY A 21 -3.57 -16.84 10.89
CA GLY A 21 -4.21 -17.47 12.05
C GLY A 21 -3.76 -16.93 13.41
N ALA A 22 -2.90 -15.91 13.46
CA ALA A 22 -2.57 -15.26 14.74
C ALA A 22 -3.75 -14.44 15.27
N LYS A 23 -3.93 -14.42 16.60
CA LYS A 23 -4.98 -13.59 17.23
C LYS A 23 -4.61 -12.11 17.11
N THR A 24 -5.57 -11.28 16.72
CA THR A 24 -5.39 -9.81 16.61
C THR A 24 -4.82 -9.19 17.88
N ALA A 25 -5.26 -9.66 19.06
CA ALA A 25 -4.78 -9.18 20.35
C ALA A 25 -3.30 -9.52 20.63
N GLU A 26 -2.77 -10.57 20.02
CA GLU A 26 -1.37 -10.97 20.13
C GLU A 26 -0.51 -10.16 19.15
N VAL A 27 -0.96 -10.03 17.90
CA VAL A 27 -0.33 -9.19 16.87
C VAL A 27 -0.23 -7.73 17.35
N CYS A 28 -1.30 -7.21 17.95
CA CYS A 28 -1.32 -5.87 18.53
C CYS A 28 -0.28 -5.70 19.64
N ARG A 29 -0.15 -6.68 20.54
CA ARG A 29 0.84 -6.67 21.62
C ARG A 29 2.27 -6.75 21.10
N ARG A 30 2.53 -7.64 20.14
CA ARG A 30 3.86 -7.89 19.56
C ARG A 30 4.41 -6.67 18.83
N HIS A 31 3.55 -5.96 18.10
CA HIS A 31 3.92 -4.80 17.29
C HIS A 31 3.65 -3.46 17.99
N GLY A 32 3.18 -3.47 19.23
CA GLY A 32 2.90 -2.25 20.01
C GLY A 32 1.85 -1.34 19.38
N ILE A 33 0.84 -1.93 18.71
CA ILE A 33 -0.26 -1.20 18.06
C ILE A 33 -1.56 -1.46 18.80
N SER A 34 -2.45 -0.46 18.83
CA SER A 34 -3.79 -0.64 19.37
C SER A 34 -4.67 -1.39 18.37
N GLY A 35 -5.67 -2.13 18.88
CA GLY A 35 -6.66 -2.81 18.03
C GLY A 35 -7.36 -1.85 17.07
N ALA A 36 -7.71 -0.63 17.53
CA ALA A 36 -8.27 0.41 16.68
C ALA A 36 -7.34 0.78 15.49
N THR A 37 -6.03 0.85 15.73
CA THR A 37 -5.04 1.11 14.67
C THR A 37 -4.93 -0.08 13.72
N PHE A 38 -5.03 -1.30 14.24
CA PHE A 38 -5.03 -2.52 13.43
C PHE A 38 -6.22 -2.53 12.46
N TYR A 39 -7.45 -2.34 12.95
CA TYR A 39 -8.64 -2.33 12.09
C TYR A 39 -8.66 -1.15 11.11
N ALA A 40 -8.16 0.01 11.49
CA ALA A 40 -8.01 1.13 10.56
C ALA A 40 -7.02 0.83 9.43
N ARG A 41 -5.98 0.05 9.70
CA ARG A 41 -5.02 -0.44 8.69
C ARG A 41 -5.60 -1.58 7.86
N GLU A 42 -6.36 -2.48 8.47
CA GLU A 42 -7.05 -3.57 7.78
C GLU A 42 -8.08 -3.02 6.77
N ALA A 43 -8.82 -1.97 7.12
CA ALA A 43 -9.73 -1.30 6.19
C ALA A 43 -9.01 -0.68 4.98
N LYS A 44 -7.76 -0.24 5.15
CA LYS A 44 -6.97 0.46 4.11
C LYS A 44 -6.09 -0.47 3.27
N PHE A 45 -5.53 -1.51 3.89
CA PHE A 45 -4.52 -2.40 3.31
C PHE A 45 -4.93 -3.88 3.35
N GLY A 46 -6.09 -4.21 3.92
CA GLY A 46 -6.62 -5.57 3.96
C GLY A 46 -6.82 -6.14 2.56
N GLY A 47 -6.46 -7.41 2.38
CA GLY A 47 -6.47 -8.05 1.06
C GLY A 47 -5.33 -7.64 0.12
N MET A 48 -4.52 -6.62 0.43
CA MET A 48 -3.32 -6.32 -0.35
C MET A 48 -2.21 -7.35 -0.06
N LYS A 49 -1.61 -7.91 -1.11
CA LYS A 49 -0.33 -8.64 -0.98
C LYS A 49 0.81 -7.61 -0.81
N PRO A 50 1.90 -7.91 -0.10
CA PRO A 50 3.07 -7.02 -0.05
C PRO A 50 3.65 -6.72 -1.45
N SER A 51 3.43 -7.62 -2.42
CA SER A 51 3.72 -7.41 -3.85
C SER A 51 2.67 -6.57 -4.61
N GLY A 52 1.45 -6.43 -4.07
CA GLY A 52 0.39 -5.57 -4.61
C GLY A 52 0.67 -4.09 -4.42
N ALA A 53 1.28 -3.70 -3.30
CA ALA A 53 1.72 -2.31 -3.07
C ALA A 53 2.83 -1.89 -4.04
N LYS A 54 3.79 -2.78 -4.33
CA LYS A 54 4.82 -2.55 -5.36
C LYS A 54 4.24 -2.52 -6.77
N ARG A 55 3.26 -3.38 -7.07
CA ARG A 55 2.62 -3.42 -8.40
C ARG A 55 1.71 -2.22 -8.65
N LEU A 56 1.00 -1.71 -7.63
CA LEU A 56 0.21 -0.49 -7.76
C LEU A 56 1.11 0.71 -8.06
N LYS A 57 2.18 0.89 -7.29
CA LYS A 57 3.14 1.98 -7.52
C LYS A 57 3.83 1.88 -8.88
N ALA A 58 4.22 0.67 -9.30
CA ALA A 58 4.80 0.46 -10.62
C ALA A 58 3.81 0.76 -11.76
N LEU A 59 2.53 0.40 -11.60
CA LEU A 59 1.48 0.70 -12.57
C LEU A 59 1.14 2.20 -12.61
N GLU A 60 1.15 2.88 -11.47
CA GLU A 60 0.98 4.34 -11.40
C GLU A 60 2.14 5.08 -12.09
N ASP A 61 3.38 4.66 -11.86
CA ASP A 61 4.57 5.20 -12.53
C ASP A 61 4.53 4.94 -14.05
N GLU A 62 4.04 3.78 -14.48
CA GLU A 62 3.85 3.47 -15.90
C GLU A 62 2.75 4.33 -16.53
N ASN A 63 1.61 4.51 -15.87
CA ASN A 63 0.53 5.37 -16.36
C ASN A 63 0.99 6.82 -16.51
N ALA A 64 1.74 7.35 -15.53
CA ALA A 64 2.27 8.72 -15.61
C ALA A 64 3.25 8.89 -16.79
N LYS A 65 4.06 7.87 -17.10
CA LYS A 65 4.92 7.88 -18.30
C LYS A 65 4.10 7.81 -19.59
N LEU A 66 3.07 6.96 -19.64
CA LEU A 66 2.20 6.82 -20.80
C LEU A 66 1.42 8.11 -21.07
N GLU A 67 0.90 8.78 -20.04
CA GLU A 67 0.23 10.08 -20.18
C GLU A 67 1.17 11.15 -20.71
N ARG A 68 2.42 11.18 -20.25
CA ARG A 68 3.43 12.13 -20.74
C ARG A 68 3.76 11.90 -22.21
N LEU A 69 3.97 10.65 -22.61
CA LEU A 69 4.22 10.28 -24.00
C LEU A 69 3.00 10.57 -24.89
N LEU A 70 1.78 10.33 -24.39
CA LEU A 70 0.55 10.68 -25.09
C LEU A 70 0.42 12.20 -25.29
N ALA A 71 0.77 13.00 -24.29
CA ALA A 71 0.77 14.46 -24.39
C ALA A 71 1.81 14.97 -25.40
N GLU A 72 3.03 14.40 -25.39
CA GLU A 72 4.08 14.71 -26.37
C GLU A 72 3.65 14.30 -27.79
N ALA A 73 3.08 13.11 -27.97
CA ALA A 73 2.55 12.67 -29.26
C ALA A 73 1.38 13.54 -29.75
N CYS A 74 0.45 13.90 -28.88
CA CYS A 74 -0.70 14.74 -29.22
C CYS A 74 -0.28 16.17 -29.61
N SER A 75 0.73 16.74 -28.95
CA SER A 75 1.30 18.04 -29.32
C SER A 75 2.09 18.01 -30.64
N THR A 76 2.64 16.84 -31.00
CA THR A 76 3.36 16.64 -32.27
C THR A 76 2.40 16.48 -33.45
N THR A 77 1.25 15.81 -33.25
CA THR A 77 0.21 15.62 -34.29
C THR A 77 -0.61 16.89 -34.57
N ARG A 78 -0.55 17.89 -33.69
CA ARG A 78 -1.24 19.18 -33.83
C ARG A 78 -0.40 20.29 -34.50
N ARG A 79 0.82 19.97 -34.92
CA ARG A 79 1.70 20.83 -35.74
C ARG A 79 1.64 20.41 -37.20
#